data_AF-A0A0A2SXA5-F1
#
_entry.id   AF-A0A0A2SXA5-F1
#
_cell.length_a   1.000
_cell.length_b   1.000
_cell.length_c   1.000
_cell.angle_alpha   90.00
_cell.angle_beta   90.00
_cell.angle_gamma   90.00
#
_symmetry.space_group_name_H-M   'P 1'
#
loop_
_entity.id
_entity.type
_entity.pdbx_description
1 polymer ?
#
loop_
_entity_poly.entity_id
_entity_poly.type
_entity_poly.pdbx_seq_one_letter_code
_entity_poly.pdbx_strand_id
1 'polypeptide(L)'
;MNIKKEIGKRILEARKAKGLTLKALGELAGGLKQTRLTNWEQGVRTPGPEEIKLLAQTLDVSPAYLMCLSDEKQFKETINPSRLIPLLDYQQACEAKLHTDKINEKDANTEVVFISVSSMLLPELSDDAFALKMMDASMSPEIRVNDVLVVDPDIIPRPGSFVVALLENNKEVLIRKYKQLSASKANEEYELVALNHDWADIHVGPKEIQGRIIGSGVSLIRGLRE
;
A
#
# COMPACT_ATOMS: atom_id res chain seq x y z
N MET A 1 -12.36 10.05 42.82
CA MET A 1 -12.22 9.14 41.67
C MET A 1 -11.30 7.99 42.09
N ASN A 2 -11.73 6.72 41.96
CA ASN A 2 -10.90 5.58 42.39
C ASN A 2 -10.07 5.07 41.20
N ILE A 3 -8.83 5.54 41.12
CA ILE A 3 -7.88 5.25 40.02
C ILE A 3 -7.75 3.74 39.77
N LYS A 4 -7.82 2.91 40.82
CA LYS A 4 -7.71 1.45 40.69
C LYS A 4 -8.88 0.84 39.93
N LYS A 5 -10.09 1.38 40.11
CA LYS A 5 -11.28 0.91 39.38
C LYS A 5 -11.24 1.34 37.92
N GLU A 6 -10.70 2.52 37.63
CA GLU A 6 -10.58 3.00 36.25
C GLU A 6 -9.56 2.20 35.44
N ILE A 7 -8.40 1.87 36.04
CA ILE A 7 -7.41 0.96 35.45
C ILE A 7 -8.05 -0.40 35.14
N GLY A 8 -8.79 -0.97 36.09
CA GLY A 8 -9.51 -2.24 35.89
C GLY A 8 -10.53 -2.18 34.76
N LYS A 9 -11.27 -1.06 34.66
CA LYS A 9 -12.26 -0.83 33.60
C LYS A 9 -11.59 -0.76 32.21
N ARG A 10 -10.46 -0.05 32.07
CA ARG A 10 -9.72 0.03 30.80
C ARG A 10 -9.17 -1.32 30.35
N ILE A 11 -8.68 -2.14 31.27
CA ILE A 11 -8.23 -3.51 30.98
C ILE A 11 -9.41 -4.35 30.46
N LEU A 12 -10.56 -4.28 31.14
CA LEU A 12 -11.78 -4.98 30.73
C LEU A 12 -12.25 -4.56 29.34
N GLU A 13 -12.27 -3.25 29.05
CA GLU A 13 -12.67 -2.70 27.76
C GLU A 13 -11.71 -3.12 26.64
N ALA A 14 -10.40 -3.03 26.86
CA ALA A 14 -9.39 -3.46 25.89
C ALA A 14 -9.46 -4.97 25.61
N ARG A 15 -9.67 -5.79 26.63
CA ARG A 15 -9.88 -7.23 26.46
C ARG A 15 -11.12 -7.54 25.63
N LYS A 16 -12.24 -6.88 25.94
CA LYS A 16 -13.50 -7.05 25.20
C LYS A 16 -13.37 -6.58 23.75
N ALA A 17 -12.67 -5.48 23.49
CA ALA A 17 -12.42 -4.98 22.14
C ALA A 17 -11.66 -6.01 21.28
N LYS A 18 -10.72 -6.76 21.85
CA LYS A 18 -10.03 -7.87 21.18
C LYS A 18 -10.79 -9.20 21.18
N GLY A 19 -12.00 -9.27 21.76
CA GLY A 19 -12.78 -10.50 21.83
C GLY A 19 -12.16 -11.62 22.69
N LEU A 20 -11.21 -11.29 23.57
CA LEU A 20 -10.46 -12.28 24.35
C LEU A 20 -11.23 -12.70 25.62
N THR A 21 -11.21 -14.00 25.93
CA THR A 21 -11.65 -14.51 27.25
C THR A 21 -10.57 -14.27 28.31
N LEU A 22 -10.95 -14.27 29.59
CA LEU A 22 -9.97 -14.16 30.70
C LEU A 22 -8.90 -15.26 30.66
N LYS A 23 -9.29 -16.47 30.20
CA LYS A 23 -8.38 -17.59 30.02
C LYS A 23 -7.36 -17.30 28.90
N ALA A 24 -7.86 -16.90 27.73
CA ALA A 24 -7.02 -16.61 26.57
C ALA A 24 -6.05 -15.43 26.84
N LEU A 25 -6.53 -14.37 27.50
CA LEU A 25 -5.67 -13.25 27.89
C LEU A 25 -4.58 -13.70 28.87
N GLY A 26 -4.90 -14.56 29.84
CA GLY A 26 -3.94 -15.07 30.80
C GLY A 26 -2.83 -15.90 30.14
N GLU A 27 -3.19 -16.76 29.19
CA GLU A 27 -2.24 -17.58 28.42
C GLU A 27 -1.32 -16.70 27.57
N LEU A 28 -1.88 -15.71 26.85
CA LEU A 28 -1.12 -14.82 25.96
C LEU A 28 -0.24 -13.80 26.70
N ALA A 29 -0.65 -13.34 27.88
CA ALA A 29 0.07 -12.33 28.67
C ALA A 29 1.08 -12.94 29.67
N GLY A 30 1.64 -14.12 29.37
CA GLY A 30 2.70 -14.75 30.17
C GLY A 30 2.23 -15.76 31.23
N GLY A 31 1.11 -16.46 31.00
CA GLY A 31 0.63 -17.53 31.88
C GLY A 31 -0.03 -17.03 33.18
N LEU A 32 -0.72 -15.89 33.13
CA LEU A 32 -1.40 -15.29 34.27
C LEU A 32 -2.66 -16.08 34.63
N LYS A 33 -2.85 -16.36 35.93
CA LYS A 33 -4.07 -17.02 36.45
C LYS A 33 -5.29 -16.14 36.25
N GLN A 34 -6.42 -16.73 35.81
CA GLN A 34 -7.70 -16.04 35.60
C GLN A 34 -8.14 -15.22 36.82
N THR A 35 -7.98 -15.76 38.04
CA THR A 35 -8.32 -15.07 39.28
C THR A 35 -7.55 -13.75 39.47
N ARG A 36 -6.31 -13.64 38.99
CA ARG A 36 -5.54 -12.39 39.03
C ARG A 36 -6.14 -11.35 38.09
N LEU A 37 -6.47 -11.74 36.86
CA LEU A 37 -7.09 -10.86 35.87
C LEU A 37 -8.45 -10.35 36.35
N THR A 38 -9.30 -11.21 36.93
CA THR A 38 -10.59 -10.80 37.49
C THR A 38 -10.43 -9.77 38.61
N ASN A 39 -9.46 -9.97 39.51
CA ASN A 39 -9.19 -9.02 40.60
C ASN A 39 -8.71 -7.66 40.09
N TRP A 40 -8.00 -7.63 38.96
CA TRP A 40 -7.58 -6.38 38.32
C TRP A 40 -8.74 -5.69 37.60
N GLU A 41 -9.54 -6.42 36.83
CA GLU A 41 -10.73 -5.86 36.14
C GLU A 41 -11.75 -5.27 37.11
N GLN A 42 -11.90 -5.87 38.30
CA GLN A 42 -12.78 -5.37 39.37
C GLN A 42 -12.17 -4.22 40.18
N GLY A 43 -10.90 -3.88 39.95
CA GLY A 43 -10.18 -2.83 40.69
C GLY A 43 -9.86 -3.18 42.15
N VAL A 44 -9.89 -4.47 42.51
CA VAL A 44 -9.52 -4.98 43.85
C VAL A 44 -8.01 -4.88 44.05
N ARG A 45 -7.25 -5.15 42.99
CA ARG A 45 -5.79 -5.01 42.95
C ARG A 45 -5.36 -4.28 41.68
N THR A 46 -4.16 -3.73 41.70
CA THR A 46 -3.55 -3.08 40.54
C THR A 46 -2.42 -3.97 40.02
N PRO A 47 -2.30 -4.19 38.71
CA PRO A 47 -1.16 -4.92 38.13
C PRO A 47 0.14 -4.12 38.33
N GLY A 48 1.27 -4.82 38.42
CA GLY A 48 2.58 -4.21 38.51
C GLY A 48 3.09 -3.70 37.16
N PRO A 49 4.26 -3.03 37.12
CA PRO A 49 4.82 -2.48 35.89
C PRO A 49 5.08 -3.54 34.81
N GLU A 50 5.58 -4.72 35.20
CA GLU A 50 5.85 -5.83 34.28
C GLU A 50 4.55 -6.45 33.75
N GLU A 51 3.55 -6.67 34.61
CA GLU A 51 2.26 -7.20 34.17
C GLU A 51 1.52 -6.22 33.26
N ILE A 52 1.63 -4.91 33.51
CA ILE A 52 1.04 -3.90 32.64
C ILE A 52 1.72 -3.88 31.28
N LYS A 53 3.04 -4.04 31.21
CA LYS A 53 3.77 -4.12 29.95
C LYS A 53 3.34 -5.34 29.13
N LEU A 54 3.19 -6.50 29.78
CA LEU A 54 2.69 -7.73 29.15
C LEU A 54 1.25 -7.56 28.65
N LEU A 55 0.35 -7.05 29.51
CA LEU A 55 -1.03 -6.79 29.14
C LEU A 55 -1.15 -5.79 27.98
N ALA A 56 -0.36 -4.71 28.02
CA ALA A 56 -0.31 -3.69 26.98
C ALA A 56 0.10 -4.29 25.62
N GLN A 57 1.12 -5.15 25.60
CA GLN A 57 1.55 -5.86 24.39
C GLN A 57 0.46 -6.80 23.87
N THR A 58 -0.14 -7.62 24.73
CA THR A 58 -1.19 -8.56 24.32
C THR A 58 -2.44 -7.85 23.84
N LEU A 59 -2.82 -6.75 24.51
CA LEU A 59 -4.02 -5.97 24.21
C LEU A 59 -3.80 -4.90 23.14
N ASP A 60 -2.56 -4.75 22.64
CA ASP A 60 -2.15 -3.76 21.64
C ASP A 60 -2.58 -2.32 21.99
N VAL A 61 -2.36 -1.95 23.25
CA VAL A 61 -2.61 -0.62 23.79
C VAL A 61 -1.37 -0.15 24.54
N SER A 62 -1.20 1.16 24.72
CA SER A 62 -0.06 1.67 25.48
C SER A 62 -0.16 1.36 26.99
N PRO A 63 0.96 1.08 27.69
CA PRO A 63 0.99 0.97 29.15
C PRO A 63 0.43 2.21 29.86
N ALA A 64 0.68 3.40 29.30
CA ALA A 64 0.18 4.67 29.82
C ALA A 64 -1.35 4.77 29.74
N TYR A 65 -1.95 4.25 28.67
CA TYR A 65 -3.40 4.16 28.54
C TYR A 65 -4.01 3.24 29.60
N LEU A 66 -3.42 2.06 29.84
CA LEU A 66 -3.89 1.14 30.88
C LEU A 66 -3.75 1.72 32.29
N MET A 67 -2.67 2.47 32.57
CA MET A 67 -2.43 3.11 33.87
C MET A 67 -3.22 4.41 34.10
N CYS A 68 -4.11 4.81 33.17
CA CYS A 68 -4.82 6.10 33.24
C CYS A 68 -3.89 7.32 33.27
N LEU A 69 -2.71 7.22 32.65
CA LEU A 69 -1.74 8.31 32.49
C LEU A 69 -1.97 9.09 31.18
N SER A 70 -2.78 8.56 30.26
CA SER A 70 -3.21 9.21 29.01
C SER A 70 -4.61 8.73 28.61
N ASP A 71 -5.43 9.59 28.01
CA ASP A 71 -6.78 9.21 27.54
C ASP A 71 -6.81 8.64 26.11
N GLU A 72 -5.72 8.81 25.37
CA GLU A 72 -5.59 8.32 24.00
C GLU A 72 -5.24 6.83 23.97
N LYS A 73 -6.10 6.01 23.36
CA LYS A 73 -5.81 4.63 22.95
C LYS A 73 -4.79 4.66 21.81
N GLN A 74 -3.51 4.80 22.14
CA GLN A 74 -2.46 4.61 21.14
C GLN A 74 -2.36 3.10 20.85
N PHE A 75 -3.03 2.66 19.80
CA PHE A 75 -2.78 1.35 19.18
C PHE A 75 -1.38 1.39 18.58
N LYS A 76 -0.54 0.39 18.87
CA LYS A 76 0.71 0.19 18.13
C LYS A 76 0.39 -0.57 16.87
N GLU A 77 -0.33 0.07 15.96
CA GLU A 77 -0.31 -0.39 14.59
C GLU A 77 1.14 -0.28 14.11
N THR A 78 1.82 -1.41 13.96
CA THR A 78 3.01 -1.51 13.13
C THR A 78 2.57 -1.17 11.71
N ILE A 79 2.45 0.13 11.43
CA ILE A 79 2.32 0.64 10.07
C ILE A 79 3.66 0.28 9.45
N ASN A 80 3.72 -0.84 8.72
CA ASN A 80 4.86 -1.11 7.85
C ASN A 80 4.89 0.06 6.86
N PRO A 81 5.87 0.98 6.97
CA PRO A 81 5.81 2.26 6.28
C PRO A 81 6.13 2.14 4.79
N SER A 82 6.40 0.91 4.34
CA SER A 82 6.83 0.60 2.99
C SER A 82 6.24 -0.71 2.48
N ARG A 83 5.74 -0.67 1.25
CA ARG A 83 5.37 -1.83 0.44
C ARG A 83 6.49 -2.11 -0.57
N LEU A 84 6.75 -3.38 -0.87
CA LEU A 84 7.65 -3.76 -1.97
C LEU A 84 6.80 -4.06 -3.20
N ILE A 85 7.18 -3.50 -4.34
CA ILE A 85 6.55 -3.79 -5.65
C ILE A 85 7.64 -4.16 -6.66
N PRO A 86 7.33 -5.04 -7.64
CA PRO A 86 8.31 -5.46 -8.63
C PRO A 86 8.62 -4.34 -9.62
N LEU A 87 9.90 -4.22 -10.00
CA LEU A 87 10.36 -3.39 -11.11
C LEU A 87 10.36 -4.24 -12.37
N LEU A 88 9.42 -3.95 -13.26
CA LEU A 88 9.29 -4.63 -14.54
C LEU A 88 10.11 -3.92 -15.62
N ASP A 89 10.60 -4.70 -16.58
CA ASP A 89 11.01 -4.15 -17.87
C ASP A 89 9.81 -3.98 -18.83
N TYR A 90 10.06 -3.41 -20.00
CA TYR A 90 9.00 -3.14 -20.99
C TYR A 90 8.40 -4.42 -21.59
N GLN A 91 9.16 -5.51 -21.67
CA GLN A 91 8.66 -6.79 -22.18
C GLN A 91 7.75 -7.47 -21.15
N GLN A 92 8.14 -7.45 -19.88
CA GLN A 92 7.35 -7.95 -18.76
C GLN A 92 6.08 -7.12 -18.57
N ALA A 93 6.16 -5.80 -18.78
CA ALA A 93 5.01 -4.90 -18.65
C ALA A 93 3.88 -5.18 -19.67
N CYS A 94 4.17 -5.78 -20.83
CA CYS A 94 3.15 -6.23 -21.78
C CYS A 94 2.12 -7.15 -21.12
N GLU A 95 2.59 -8.05 -20.26
CA GLU A 95 1.79 -9.03 -19.50
C GLU A 95 1.97 -8.82 -17.99
N ALA A 96 1.92 -7.56 -17.55
CA ALA A 96 2.23 -7.16 -16.16
C ALA A 96 1.52 -8.04 -15.12
N LYS A 97 0.22 -8.30 -15.29
CA LYS A 97 -0.57 -9.12 -14.36
C LYS A 97 -0.03 -10.55 -14.20
N LEU A 98 0.27 -11.21 -15.32
CA LEU A 98 0.81 -12.58 -15.31
C LEU A 98 2.20 -12.64 -14.66
N HIS A 99 3.00 -11.59 -14.81
CA HIS A 99 4.27 -11.49 -14.12
C HIS A 99 4.09 -11.24 -12.62
N THR A 100 3.21 -10.33 -12.21
CA THR A 100 2.93 -10.06 -10.79
C THR A 100 2.37 -11.29 -10.09
N ASP A 101 1.48 -12.05 -10.73
CA ASP A 101 0.95 -13.32 -10.22
C ASP A 101 2.07 -14.35 -9.99
N LYS A 102 2.95 -14.58 -10.97
CA LYS A 102 4.10 -15.49 -10.85
C LYS A 102 5.05 -15.10 -9.72
N ILE A 103 5.25 -13.79 -9.53
CA ILE A 103 6.10 -13.25 -8.47
C ILE A 103 5.46 -13.52 -7.10
N ASN A 104 4.15 -13.33 -6.98
CA ASN A 104 3.40 -13.57 -5.75
C ASN A 104 3.33 -15.07 -5.39
N GLU A 105 3.26 -15.95 -6.39
CA GLU A 105 3.27 -17.41 -6.22
C GLU A 105 4.64 -18.00 -5.86
N LYS A 106 5.68 -17.15 -5.71
CA LYS A 106 7.06 -17.52 -5.34
C LYS A 106 7.70 -18.53 -6.29
N ASP A 107 7.48 -18.38 -7.59
CA ASP A 107 8.17 -19.22 -8.56
C ASP A 107 9.68 -18.86 -8.56
N ALA A 108 10.50 -19.76 -8.01
CA ALA A 108 11.81 -19.46 -7.43
C ALA A 108 12.96 -19.16 -8.43
N ASN A 109 12.65 -18.85 -9.69
CA ASN A 109 13.64 -18.84 -10.77
C ASN A 109 13.66 -17.56 -11.63
N THR A 110 13.02 -16.47 -11.17
CA THR A 110 13.12 -15.16 -11.84
C THR A 110 13.86 -14.19 -10.94
N GLU A 111 14.98 -13.63 -11.41
CA GLU A 111 15.64 -12.48 -10.75
C GLU A 111 14.71 -11.27 -10.88
N VAL A 112 13.97 -10.98 -9.83
CA VAL A 112 13.01 -9.87 -9.78
C VAL A 112 13.58 -8.80 -8.87
N VAL A 113 13.79 -7.61 -9.44
CA VAL A 113 14.19 -6.44 -8.66
C VAL A 113 12.93 -5.86 -8.03
N PHE A 114 12.96 -5.59 -6.72
CA PHE A 114 11.88 -4.92 -6.02
C PHE A 114 12.27 -3.50 -5.67
N ILE A 115 11.30 -2.58 -5.74
CA ILE A 115 11.45 -1.24 -5.20
C ILE A 115 10.56 -1.07 -3.97
N SER A 116 11.05 -0.26 -3.02
CA SER A 116 10.30 0.11 -1.82
C SER A 116 9.51 1.38 -2.10
N VAL A 117 8.20 1.33 -1.86
CA VAL A 117 7.28 2.47 -1.99
C VAL A 117 6.64 2.77 -0.65
N SER A 118 6.50 4.05 -0.30
CA SER A 118 5.94 4.44 0.99
C SER A 118 4.43 4.24 1.04
N SER A 119 3.92 3.47 2.00
CA SER A 119 2.49 3.28 2.23
C SER A 119 1.82 4.50 2.87
N MET A 120 2.59 5.43 3.43
CA MET A 120 2.08 6.66 4.07
C MET A 120 1.86 7.80 3.07
N LEU A 121 2.61 7.82 1.97
CA LEU A 121 2.59 8.89 0.97
C LEU A 121 1.77 8.54 -0.27
N LEU A 122 1.32 7.28 -0.38
CA LEU A 122 0.58 6.76 -1.51
C LEU A 122 -0.82 6.31 -1.07
N PRO A 123 -1.81 6.32 -1.97
CA PRO A 123 -3.04 5.57 -1.75
C PRO A 123 -2.72 4.08 -1.55
N GLU A 124 -3.66 3.33 -0.99
CA GLU A 124 -3.57 1.87 -0.97
C GLU A 124 -3.39 1.37 -2.40
N LEU A 125 -2.21 0.83 -2.69
CA LEU A 125 -1.90 0.22 -3.98
C LEU A 125 -2.57 -1.15 -4.08
N SER A 126 -2.92 -1.57 -5.29
CA SER A 126 -3.36 -2.95 -5.55
C SER A 126 -2.21 -3.95 -5.42
N ASP A 127 -2.56 -5.24 -5.32
CA ASP A 127 -1.58 -6.35 -5.35
C ASP A 127 -0.90 -6.53 -6.71
N ASP A 128 -1.49 -5.96 -7.76
CA ASP A 128 -0.97 -5.97 -9.12
C ASP A 128 -0.05 -4.76 -9.43
N ALA A 129 0.17 -3.87 -8.44
CA ALA A 129 0.99 -2.68 -8.62
C ALA A 129 2.46 -3.01 -8.91
N PHE A 130 3.07 -2.26 -9.83
CA PHE A 130 4.44 -2.49 -10.29
C PHE A 130 5.15 -1.16 -10.56
N ALA A 131 6.45 -1.23 -10.81
CA ALA A 131 7.27 -0.09 -11.18
C ALA A 131 7.82 -0.25 -12.60
N LEU A 132 7.95 0.85 -13.33
CA LEU A 132 8.52 0.87 -14.68
C LEU A 132 9.50 2.04 -14.80
N LYS A 133 10.71 1.75 -15.27
CA LYS A 133 11.76 2.75 -15.45
C LYS A 133 11.62 3.45 -16.80
N MET A 134 11.66 4.77 -16.84
CA MET A 134 11.62 5.55 -18.08
C MET A 134 12.92 5.36 -18.89
N MET A 135 12.81 4.94 -20.16
CA MET A 135 13.96 4.62 -21.01
C MET A 135 14.30 5.65 -22.08
N ASP A 136 13.40 6.58 -22.38
CA ASP A 136 13.60 7.62 -23.39
C ASP A 136 13.18 9.02 -22.89
N ALA A 137 13.33 10.04 -23.73
CA ALA A 137 13.11 11.44 -23.37
C ALA A 137 11.72 11.98 -23.76
N SER A 138 10.78 11.12 -24.19
CA SER A 138 9.48 11.52 -24.70
C SER A 138 8.56 12.18 -23.66
N MET A 139 8.85 11.99 -22.38
CA MET A 139 8.11 12.59 -21.26
C MET A 139 8.89 13.69 -20.53
N SER A 140 10.03 14.11 -21.09
CA SER A 140 10.82 15.25 -20.61
C SER A 140 10.01 16.56 -20.78
N PRO A 141 10.08 17.52 -19.84
CA PRO A 141 10.98 17.59 -18.68
C PRO A 141 10.46 16.93 -17.39
N GLU A 142 9.17 16.56 -17.35
CA GLU A 142 8.50 16.11 -16.13
C GLU A 142 8.98 14.72 -15.69
N ILE A 143 9.03 13.77 -16.62
CA ILE A 143 9.57 12.43 -16.41
C ILE A 143 10.81 12.28 -17.29
N ARG A 144 11.96 12.09 -16.64
CA ARG A 144 13.27 12.02 -17.27
C ARG A 144 13.70 10.57 -17.42
N VAL A 145 14.63 10.33 -18.33
CA VAL A 145 15.32 9.04 -18.45
C VAL A 145 15.85 8.64 -17.08
N ASN A 146 15.65 7.36 -16.73
CA ASN A 146 15.98 6.74 -15.44
C ASN A 146 15.04 7.03 -14.26
N ASP A 147 14.04 7.91 -14.40
CA ASP A 147 12.99 7.96 -13.40
C ASP A 147 12.20 6.64 -13.35
N VAL A 148 11.68 6.31 -12.18
CA VAL A 148 10.88 5.11 -11.97
C VAL A 148 9.44 5.53 -11.66
N LEU A 149 8.52 5.17 -12.54
CA LEU A 149 7.09 5.38 -12.35
C LEU A 149 6.50 4.21 -11.57
N VAL A 150 5.81 4.50 -10.47
CA VAL A 150 4.98 3.54 -9.73
C VAL A 150 3.61 3.50 -10.39
N VAL A 151 3.16 2.32 -10.77
CA VAL A 151 1.99 2.10 -11.62
C VAL A 151 1.02 1.16 -10.92
N ASP A 152 -0.26 1.53 -10.92
CA ASP A 152 -1.33 0.69 -10.40
C ASP A 152 -2.34 0.36 -11.52
N PRO A 153 -2.48 -0.94 -11.89
CA PRO A 153 -3.44 -1.40 -12.89
C PRO A 153 -4.91 -1.14 -12.53
N ASP A 154 -5.26 -1.12 -11.24
CA ASP A 154 -6.64 -1.03 -10.78
C ASP A 154 -7.16 0.43 -10.75
N ILE A 155 -6.27 1.40 -10.95
CA ILE A 155 -6.61 2.82 -10.98
C ILE A 155 -7.00 3.23 -12.40
N ILE A 156 -8.28 3.61 -12.56
CA ILE A 156 -8.83 4.17 -13.80
C ILE A 156 -8.16 5.53 -14.09
N PRO A 157 -7.58 5.73 -15.29
CA PRO A 157 -6.89 6.97 -15.62
C PRO A 157 -7.87 8.14 -15.74
N ARG A 158 -7.48 9.28 -15.17
CA ARG A 158 -8.18 10.56 -15.35
C ARG A 158 -7.48 11.38 -16.44
N PRO A 159 -8.20 12.26 -17.18
CA PRO A 159 -7.56 13.19 -18.11
C PRO A 159 -6.37 13.91 -17.47
N GLY A 160 -5.22 13.85 -18.14
CA GLY A 160 -3.96 14.40 -17.69
C GLY A 160 -3.10 13.50 -16.80
N SER A 161 -3.58 12.31 -16.41
CA SER A 161 -2.78 11.33 -15.66
C SER A 161 -1.67 10.76 -16.53
N PHE A 162 -0.54 10.41 -15.92
CA PHE A 162 0.47 9.58 -16.59
C PHE A 162 0.03 8.13 -16.56
N VAL A 163 0.16 7.43 -17.68
CA VAL A 163 -0.28 6.05 -17.85
C VAL A 163 0.81 5.22 -18.50
N VAL A 164 0.81 3.92 -18.19
CA VAL A 164 1.50 2.92 -18.98
C VAL A 164 0.49 2.31 -19.94
N ALA A 165 0.78 2.36 -21.23
CA ALA A 165 -0.09 1.84 -22.28
C ALA A 165 0.65 0.79 -23.12
N LEU A 166 -0.09 -0.22 -23.58
CA LEU A 166 0.36 -1.21 -24.56
C LEU A 166 -0.28 -0.89 -25.91
N LEU A 167 0.54 -0.72 -26.94
CA LEU A 167 0.09 -0.73 -28.32
C LEU A 167 0.08 -2.18 -28.82
N GLU A 168 -1.09 -2.68 -29.19
CA GLU A 168 -1.29 -4.11 -29.48
C GLU A 168 -0.63 -4.52 -30.81
N ASN A 169 -0.53 -3.59 -31.77
CA ASN A 169 -0.02 -3.86 -33.12
C ASN A 169 1.44 -4.36 -33.12
N ASN A 170 2.28 -3.81 -32.24
CA ASN A 170 3.71 -4.10 -32.15
C ASN A 170 4.15 -4.56 -30.75
N LYS A 171 3.20 -4.76 -29.83
CA LYS A 171 3.45 -5.05 -28.41
C LYS A 171 4.42 -4.06 -27.76
N GLU A 172 4.24 -2.78 -28.07
CA GLU A 172 5.08 -1.71 -27.54
C GLU A 172 4.45 -1.11 -26.28
N VAL A 173 5.22 -1.05 -25.20
CA VAL A 173 4.81 -0.40 -23.95
C VAL A 173 5.34 1.02 -23.92
N LEU A 174 4.51 1.97 -23.52
CA LEU A 174 4.84 3.39 -23.51
C LEU A 174 4.37 4.05 -22.22
N ILE A 175 5.13 5.05 -21.75
CA ILE A 175 4.71 5.98 -20.70
C ILE A 175 4.26 7.29 -21.36
N ARG A 176 2.99 7.66 -21.20
CA ARG A 176 2.38 8.82 -21.87
C ARG A 176 1.41 9.55 -20.96
N LYS A 177 1.08 10.79 -21.29
CA LYS A 177 0.00 11.52 -20.63
C LYS A 177 -1.32 11.14 -21.30
N TYR A 178 -2.28 10.66 -20.52
CA TYR A 178 -3.60 10.29 -21.01
C TYR A 178 -4.44 11.54 -21.30
N LYS A 179 -4.98 11.63 -22.51
CA LYS A 179 -5.93 12.67 -22.91
C LYS A 179 -7.19 12.01 -23.46
N GLN A 180 -8.30 12.20 -22.77
CA GLN A 180 -9.60 11.67 -23.19
C GLN A 180 -10.11 12.45 -24.41
N LEU A 181 -10.49 11.75 -25.48
CA LEU A 181 -11.08 12.36 -26.69
C LEU A 181 -12.60 12.14 -26.75
N SER A 182 -13.09 11.07 -26.15
CA SER A 182 -14.51 10.73 -26.09
C SER A 182 -14.97 10.53 -24.65
N ALA A 183 -16.14 11.10 -24.31
CA ALA A 183 -16.83 10.83 -23.05
C ALA A 183 -17.69 9.54 -23.09
N SER A 184 -17.80 8.90 -24.26
CA SER A 184 -18.60 7.69 -24.44
C SER A 184 -17.82 6.44 -24.04
N LYS A 185 -18.39 5.62 -23.17
CA LYS A 185 -17.85 4.30 -22.80
C LYS A 185 -17.98 3.25 -23.91
N ALA A 186 -18.83 3.48 -24.91
CA ALA A 186 -19.05 2.52 -25.99
C ALA A 186 -17.94 2.58 -27.05
N ASN A 187 -17.32 3.74 -27.24
CA ASN A 187 -16.18 3.99 -28.11
C ASN A 187 -15.21 4.88 -27.35
N GLU A 188 -14.45 4.29 -26.43
CA GLU A 188 -13.39 5.00 -25.74
C GLU A 188 -12.28 5.33 -26.73
N GLU A 189 -12.21 6.60 -27.09
CA GLU A 189 -11.13 7.18 -27.87
C GLU A 189 -10.31 8.07 -26.95
N TYR A 190 -9.00 7.90 -27.02
CA TYR A 190 -8.05 8.66 -26.22
C TYR A 190 -6.76 8.89 -27.00
N GLU A 191 -5.99 9.86 -26.54
CA GLU A 191 -4.69 10.20 -27.06
C GLU A 191 -3.65 9.95 -25.98
N LEU A 192 -2.56 9.31 -26.38
CA LEU A 192 -1.37 9.13 -25.59
C LEU A 192 -0.40 10.24 -25.97
N VAL A 193 -0.35 11.27 -25.13
CA VAL A 193 0.36 12.52 -25.41
C VAL A 193 1.80 12.44 -24.89
N ALA A 194 2.77 12.75 -25.74
CA ALA A 194 4.15 12.97 -25.32
C ALA A 194 4.30 14.38 -24.75
N LEU A 195 5.08 14.55 -23.68
CA LEU A 195 5.37 15.90 -23.16
C LEU A 195 6.49 16.58 -23.93
N ASN A 196 7.36 15.78 -24.53
CA ASN A 196 8.40 16.26 -25.41
C ASN A 196 7.86 16.36 -26.84
N HIS A 197 7.89 17.58 -27.38
CA HIS A 197 7.31 17.89 -28.71
C HIS A 197 8.05 17.24 -29.88
N ASP A 198 9.25 16.68 -29.67
CA ASP A 198 9.96 15.93 -30.70
C ASP A 198 9.32 14.53 -30.95
N TRP A 199 8.41 14.09 -30.07
CA TRP A 199 7.67 12.84 -30.20
C TRP A 199 6.21 13.11 -30.60
N ALA A 200 5.68 12.26 -31.49
CA ALA A 200 4.29 12.35 -31.91
C ALA A 200 3.34 11.82 -30.83
N ASP A 201 2.16 12.44 -30.76
CA ASP A 201 1.01 11.94 -30.02
C ASP A 201 0.38 10.76 -30.76
N ILE A 202 -0.21 9.84 -30.01
CA ILE A 202 -0.78 8.60 -30.55
C ILE A 202 -2.29 8.56 -30.25
N HIS A 203 -3.12 8.52 -31.29
CA HIS A 203 -4.55 8.30 -31.16
C HIS A 203 -4.87 6.81 -31.05
N VAL A 204 -5.53 6.44 -29.97
CA VAL A 204 -6.00 5.09 -29.72
C VAL A 204 -7.53 5.06 -29.85
N GLY A 205 -8.02 4.19 -30.73
CA GLY A 205 -9.44 4.06 -31.01
C GLY A 205 -9.75 3.01 -32.08
N PRO A 206 -11.03 2.71 -32.32
CA PRO A 206 -11.44 1.60 -33.20
C PRO A 206 -11.00 1.74 -34.67
N LYS A 207 -10.78 2.97 -35.13
CA LYS A 207 -10.40 3.30 -36.52
C LYS A 207 -8.91 3.61 -36.67
N GLU A 208 -8.16 3.63 -35.58
CA GLU A 208 -6.77 4.06 -35.51
C GLU A 208 -5.89 2.93 -34.93
N ILE A 209 -4.90 3.26 -34.11
CA ILE A 209 -4.06 2.29 -33.42
C ILE A 209 -4.88 1.62 -32.30
N GLN A 210 -4.79 0.30 -32.21
CA GLN A 210 -5.34 -0.46 -31.09
C GLN A 210 -4.34 -0.45 -29.93
N GLY A 211 -4.84 -0.11 -28.74
CA GLY A 211 -4.04 -0.10 -27.53
C GLY A 211 -4.90 -0.11 -26.28
N ARG A 212 -4.29 -0.50 -25.17
CA ARG A 212 -4.93 -0.53 -23.86
C ARG A 212 -4.05 0.10 -22.80
N ILE A 213 -4.67 0.65 -21.77
CA ILE A 213 -3.96 1.11 -20.58
C ILE A 213 -3.64 -0.12 -19.72
N ILE A 214 -2.36 -0.29 -19.39
CA ILE A 214 -1.87 -1.32 -18.47
C ILE A 214 -2.07 -0.86 -17.01
N GLY A 215 -1.88 0.43 -16.74
CA GLY A 215 -2.14 1.02 -15.43
C GLY A 215 -1.87 2.51 -15.37
N SER A 216 -2.28 3.13 -14.27
CA SER A 216 -2.09 4.56 -14.01
C SER A 216 -0.88 4.81 -13.13
N GLY A 217 -0.10 5.83 -13.48
CA GLY A 217 1.01 6.31 -12.66
C GLY A 217 0.52 6.98 -11.38
N VAL A 218 0.98 6.47 -10.24
CA VAL A 218 0.61 6.93 -8.89
C VAL A 218 1.68 7.83 -8.29
N SER A 219 2.95 7.52 -8.56
CA SER A 219 4.09 8.23 -8.01
C SER A 219 5.31 8.13 -8.89
N LEU A 220 6.22 9.09 -8.76
CA LEU A 220 7.46 9.17 -9.49
C LEU A 220 8.63 9.14 -8.51
N ILE A 221 9.55 8.21 -8.71
CA ILE A 221 10.77 8.08 -7.93
C ILE A 221 11.95 8.49 -8.81
N ARG A 222 12.68 9.51 -8.36
CA ARG A 222 13.85 10.04 -9.07
C ARG A 222 15.11 9.88 -8.20
N GLY A 223 16.07 9.13 -8.71
CA GLY A 223 17.43 9.15 -8.17
C GLY A 223 18.12 10.45 -8.57
N LEU A 224 18.70 11.17 -7.60
CA LEU A 224 19.39 12.44 -7.84
C LEU A 224 20.90 12.28 -8.12
N ARG A 225 21.37 11.06 -8.37
CA ARG A 225 22.80 10.81 -8.61
C ARG A 225 23.11 10.74 -10.11
N GLU A 226 24.17 11.47 -10.46
CA GLU A 226 24.86 11.51 -11.75
C GLU A 226 25.44 10.14 -12.15
#